data_AF-A0A166GTQ9-F1
#
_entry.id   AF-A0A166GTQ9-F1
#
_cell.length_a   1.000
_cell.length_b   1.000
_cell.length_c   1.000
_cell.angle_alpha   90.00
_cell.angle_beta   90.00
_cell.angle_gamma   90.00
#
_symmetry.space_group_name_H-M   'P 1'
#
loop_
_entity.id
_entity.type
_entity.pdbx_description
1 polymer ?
#
loop_
_entity_poly.entity_id
_entity_poly.type
_entity_poly.pdbx_seq_one_letter_code
_entity_poly.pdbx_strand_id
1 'polypeptide(L)'
;MERGSLDRWESERRTAAWAQECVLADSTSAVAIFRNHCRAVLDGTDDMALDLLRDTVLYKMCISGHFRVKLDTRELKKLLDTNLLTVLRDLVADPKFFRQSEEMTIPVFTVFIAVLRGIYAAKDTSLDRRALDICREQPLANIWHSRKQILNSLRRKVYFENIHILAVYLITTRKNLLDPVRASRAISKQELQVIFFIWHHSADDLERAGSYLAGFLHSVPWHWNDVKRLRKLISSDHELLNLLLEEYGEKAFVIRLLKEIEMRRSESLTERRNLDSPVPWLIVTLDIILFIYRKDGKGVSCNPDLFTNLLLLQHNLDQACMELDFTVHKVIHDCFMIGPSLAWDCALAVLRVIDDEYRSPEGVPGSFVALHSQTLGLMYPAALSACLTDASPAKIEALDQFLREHSSTMASPELRALFKTVVSETSWSEACVRLEDMQRELEGTPSAPVMQSIIAHWTGWGEAVDIDLEAARANLQSRTCSWAECPRHGKPARKALNTCRGCREVRYCSKACQTLDWKRGGHRSACRRLHAP
;
A
#
# COMPACT_ATOMS: atom_id res chain seq x y z
N MET A 1 -46.73 16.18 -2.75
CA MET A 1 -45.35 16.69 -2.47
C MET A 1 -44.46 16.73 -3.72
N GLU A 2 -44.64 15.85 -4.70
CA GLU A 2 -43.72 15.76 -5.86
C GLU A 2 -43.77 16.93 -6.86
N ARG A 3 -44.95 17.55 -7.11
CA ARG A 3 -45.04 18.68 -8.05
C ARG A 3 -44.25 19.93 -7.61
N GLY A 4 -44.29 20.27 -6.33
CA GLY A 4 -43.54 21.42 -5.80
C GLY A 4 -42.02 21.24 -5.81
N SER A 5 -41.53 20.00 -5.82
CA SER A 5 -40.10 19.70 -6.00
C SER A 5 -39.65 19.89 -7.44
N LEU A 6 -40.52 19.56 -8.41
CA LEU A 6 -40.24 19.73 -9.84
C LEU A 6 -40.21 21.21 -10.24
N ASP A 7 -41.21 21.99 -9.81
CA ASP A 7 -41.30 23.42 -10.14
C ASP A 7 -40.11 24.22 -9.57
N ARG A 8 -39.69 23.89 -8.34
CA ARG A 8 -38.49 24.46 -7.71
C ARG A 8 -37.23 24.12 -8.51
N TRP A 9 -37.09 22.85 -8.91
CA TRP A 9 -35.96 22.39 -9.69
C TRP A 9 -35.87 23.07 -11.07
N GLU A 10 -36.99 23.23 -11.77
CA GLU A 10 -37.03 23.94 -13.06
C GLU A 10 -36.73 25.44 -12.92
N SER A 11 -37.17 26.06 -11.82
CA SER A 11 -36.84 27.45 -11.51
C SER A 11 -35.34 27.61 -11.26
N GLU A 12 -34.73 26.77 -10.43
CA GLU A 12 -33.29 26.80 -10.15
C GLU A 12 -32.47 26.58 -11.42
N ARG A 13 -32.90 25.67 -12.29
CA ARG A 13 -32.24 25.40 -13.58
C ARG A 13 -32.29 26.60 -14.52
N ARG A 14 -33.42 27.31 -14.60
CA ARG A 14 -33.55 28.54 -15.40
C ARG A 14 -32.65 29.66 -14.87
N THR A 15 -32.61 29.84 -13.55
CA THR A 15 -31.71 30.81 -12.91
C THR A 15 -30.24 30.50 -13.18
N ALA A 16 -29.85 29.23 -13.13
CA ALA A 16 -28.47 28.80 -13.41
C ALA A 16 -28.05 29.05 -14.86
N ALA A 17 -28.92 28.72 -15.82
CA ALA A 17 -28.66 28.93 -17.25
C ALA A 17 -28.55 30.42 -17.59
N TRP A 18 -29.48 31.23 -17.10
CA TRP A 18 -29.41 32.70 -17.24
C TRP A 18 -28.12 33.25 -16.62
N ALA A 19 -27.75 32.76 -15.44
CA ALA A 19 -26.52 33.18 -14.78
C ALA A 19 -25.28 32.81 -15.60
N GLN A 20 -25.21 31.61 -16.16
CA GLN A 20 -24.14 31.19 -17.04
C GLN A 20 -24.04 32.11 -18.27
N GLU A 21 -25.15 32.40 -18.95
CA GLU A 21 -25.17 33.32 -20.11
C GLU A 21 -24.65 34.72 -19.75
N CYS A 22 -25.08 35.28 -18.62
CA CYS A 22 -24.63 36.59 -18.15
C CYS A 22 -23.13 36.59 -17.79
N VAL A 23 -22.62 35.57 -17.10
CA VAL A 23 -21.19 35.43 -16.80
C VAL A 23 -20.38 35.32 -18.09
N LEU A 24 -20.88 34.58 -19.08
CA LEU A 24 -20.19 34.41 -20.35
C LEU A 24 -20.30 35.62 -21.25
N ALA A 25 -21.31 36.47 -21.11
CA ALA A 25 -21.42 37.72 -21.86
C ALA A 25 -20.32 38.70 -21.42
N ASP A 26 -20.12 38.88 -20.11
CA ASP A 26 -19.09 39.77 -19.54
C ASP A 26 -18.36 39.11 -18.36
N SER A 27 -17.48 38.16 -18.70
CA SER A 27 -16.74 37.38 -17.71
C SER A 27 -15.77 38.23 -16.89
N THR A 28 -15.21 39.29 -17.47
CA THR A 28 -14.25 40.14 -16.77
C THR A 28 -14.93 40.92 -15.66
N SER A 29 -16.05 41.59 -15.94
CA SER A 29 -16.80 42.31 -14.92
C SER A 29 -17.39 41.36 -13.89
N ALA A 30 -17.95 40.22 -14.32
CA ALA A 30 -18.51 39.22 -13.40
C ALA A 30 -17.48 38.72 -12.37
N VAL A 31 -16.25 38.40 -12.82
CA VAL A 31 -15.16 37.96 -11.93
C VAL A 31 -14.65 39.10 -11.05
N ALA A 32 -14.54 40.32 -11.58
CA ALA A 32 -14.12 41.48 -10.80
C ALA A 32 -15.10 41.80 -9.66
N ILE A 33 -16.41 41.80 -9.94
CA ILE A 33 -17.48 42.01 -8.97
C ILE A 33 -17.44 40.90 -7.90
N PHE A 34 -17.39 39.64 -8.31
CA PHE A 34 -17.27 38.50 -7.38
C PHE A 34 -16.05 38.61 -6.47
N ARG A 35 -14.88 38.93 -7.04
CA ARG A 35 -13.64 39.13 -6.26
C ARG A 35 -13.79 40.24 -5.22
N ASN A 36 -14.36 41.38 -5.61
CA ASN A 36 -14.49 42.53 -4.73
C ASN A 36 -15.42 42.23 -3.55
N HIS A 37 -16.56 41.58 -3.80
CA HIS A 37 -17.47 41.18 -2.72
C HIS A 37 -16.85 40.11 -1.81
N CYS A 38 -16.18 39.09 -2.37
CA CYS A 38 -15.46 38.11 -1.54
C CYS A 38 -14.40 38.77 -0.64
N ARG A 39 -13.64 39.76 -1.14
CA ARG A 39 -12.66 40.50 -0.33
C ARG A 39 -13.31 41.36 0.74
N ALA A 40 -14.39 42.06 0.41
CA ALA A 40 -15.13 42.86 1.38
C ALA A 40 -15.65 41.99 2.54
N VAL A 41 -16.13 40.78 2.25
CA VAL A 41 -16.49 39.80 3.29
C VAL A 41 -15.26 39.33 4.09
N LEU A 42 -14.15 38.96 3.42
CA LEU A 42 -12.93 38.50 4.11
C LEU A 42 -12.32 39.56 5.04
N ASP A 43 -12.38 40.82 4.65
CA ASP A 43 -11.83 41.95 5.39
C ASP A 43 -12.80 42.49 6.45
N GLY A 44 -14.07 42.05 6.44
CA GLY A 44 -15.11 42.53 7.35
C GLY A 44 -15.40 44.02 7.17
N THR A 45 -15.26 44.54 5.95
CA THR A 45 -15.36 45.98 5.66
C THR A 45 -16.76 46.41 5.21
N ASP A 46 -17.65 45.47 4.93
CA ASP A 46 -19.01 45.73 4.44
C ASP A 46 -19.98 44.63 4.90
N ASP A 47 -20.92 45.00 5.78
CA ASP A 47 -21.94 44.11 6.33
C ASP A 47 -22.92 43.58 5.26
N MET A 48 -23.07 44.29 4.13
CA MET A 48 -23.92 43.88 3.00
C MET A 48 -23.18 43.00 1.99
N ALA A 49 -21.86 42.86 2.09
CA ALA A 49 -21.06 42.18 1.07
C ALA A 49 -21.45 40.71 0.89
N LEU A 50 -21.97 40.04 1.93
CA LEU A 50 -22.45 38.66 1.83
C LEU A 50 -23.71 38.55 0.98
N ASP A 51 -24.65 39.48 1.13
CA ASP A 51 -25.87 39.49 0.32
C ASP A 51 -25.56 39.89 -1.13
N LEU A 52 -24.67 40.87 -1.32
CA LEU A 52 -24.17 41.22 -2.65
C LEU A 52 -23.42 40.06 -3.31
N LEU A 53 -22.64 39.29 -2.54
CA LEU A 53 -21.98 38.08 -3.03
C LEU A 53 -22.99 37.04 -3.52
N ARG A 54 -24.07 36.81 -2.74
CA ARG A 54 -25.17 35.90 -3.12
C ARG A 54 -25.86 36.33 -4.41
N ASP A 55 -25.91 37.63 -4.65
CA ASP A 55 -26.52 38.19 -5.84
C ASP A 55 -25.65 38.15 -7.08
N THR A 56 -24.34 37.90 -6.93
CA THR A 56 -23.46 37.77 -8.08
C THR A 56 -23.87 36.62 -8.98
N VAL A 57 -23.79 36.89 -10.28
CA VAL A 57 -24.13 35.93 -11.32
C VAL A 57 -23.24 34.67 -11.22
N LEU A 58 -21.97 34.84 -10.85
CA LEU A 58 -21.03 33.73 -10.66
C LEU A 58 -21.39 32.83 -9.47
N TYR A 59 -21.86 33.41 -8.36
CA TYR A 59 -22.34 32.66 -7.20
C TYR A 59 -23.59 31.85 -7.57
N LYS A 60 -24.57 32.48 -8.22
CA LYS A 60 -25.80 31.83 -8.70
C LYS A 60 -25.53 30.69 -9.68
N MET A 61 -24.54 30.87 -10.58
CA MET A 61 -24.09 29.84 -11.52
C MET A 61 -23.62 28.57 -10.78
N CYS A 62 -22.91 28.70 -9.66
CA CYS A 62 -22.23 27.56 -9.01
C CYS A 62 -23.04 26.86 -7.91
N ILE A 63 -24.04 27.53 -7.32
CA ILE A 63 -24.74 27.03 -6.12
C ILE A 63 -26.12 26.45 -6.42
N SER A 64 -26.64 26.63 -7.63
CA SER A 64 -27.82 25.91 -8.09
C SER A 64 -27.59 24.39 -7.94
N GLY A 65 -28.15 23.81 -6.88
CA GLY A 65 -27.59 22.67 -6.12
C GLY A 65 -27.54 21.32 -6.85
N HIS A 66 -27.84 21.28 -8.15
CA HIS A 66 -28.03 20.05 -8.90
C HIS A 66 -27.34 20.00 -10.27
N PHE A 67 -26.55 21.01 -10.65
CA PHE A 67 -25.89 21.00 -11.95
C PHE A 67 -24.38 21.15 -11.89
N ARG A 68 -23.72 20.13 -12.45
CA ARG A 68 -22.46 20.30 -13.18
C ARG A 68 -22.72 21.43 -14.18
N VAL A 69 -22.33 22.66 -13.88
CA VAL A 69 -22.26 23.71 -14.92
C VAL A 69 -21.44 23.08 -16.03
N LYS A 70 -22.10 22.74 -17.14
CA LYS A 70 -21.46 22.10 -18.29
C LYS A 70 -20.80 23.23 -19.06
N LEU A 71 -19.73 23.75 -18.48
CA LEU A 71 -18.86 24.65 -19.20
C LEU A 71 -18.13 23.82 -20.25
N ASP A 72 -18.29 24.19 -21.50
CA ASP A 72 -17.47 23.60 -22.56
C ASP A 72 -16.02 24.09 -22.44
N THR A 73 -15.12 23.47 -23.22
CA THR A 73 -13.69 23.81 -23.19
C THR A 73 -13.43 25.28 -23.55
N ARG A 74 -14.26 25.90 -24.40
CA ARG A 74 -14.11 27.31 -24.81
C ARG A 74 -14.57 28.26 -23.71
N GLU A 75 -15.69 27.95 -23.06
CA GLU A 75 -16.21 28.70 -21.91
C GLU A 75 -15.24 28.64 -20.73
N LEU A 76 -14.68 27.46 -20.43
CA LEU A 76 -13.63 27.31 -19.42
C LEU A 76 -12.39 28.14 -19.73
N LYS A 77 -11.92 28.15 -20.99
CA LYS A 77 -10.78 28.98 -21.42
C LYS A 77 -11.08 30.47 -21.18
N LYS A 78 -12.27 30.92 -21.58
CA LYS A 78 -12.70 32.32 -21.38
C LYS A 78 -12.69 32.71 -19.89
N LEU A 79 -13.20 31.87 -19.00
CA LEU A 79 -13.20 32.12 -17.55
C LEU A 79 -11.79 32.08 -16.94
N LEU A 80 -10.91 31.21 -17.43
CA LEU A 80 -9.53 31.18 -16.97
C LEU A 80 -8.75 32.41 -17.42
N ASP A 81 -9.03 32.94 -18.62
CA ASP A 81 -8.43 34.17 -19.15
C ASP A 81 -8.84 35.41 -18.35
N THR A 82 -9.98 35.37 -17.65
CA THR A 82 -10.36 36.42 -16.69
C THR A 82 -9.78 36.23 -15.29
N ASN A 83 -8.78 35.36 -15.12
CA ASN A 83 -8.13 35.04 -13.85
C ASN A 83 -9.07 34.48 -12.77
N LEU A 84 -10.21 33.89 -13.14
CA LEU A 84 -11.17 33.36 -12.15
C LEU A 84 -10.51 32.34 -11.21
N LEU A 85 -9.76 31.38 -11.77
CA LEU A 85 -9.13 30.33 -10.96
C LEU A 85 -8.07 30.89 -10.01
N THR A 86 -7.30 31.90 -10.45
CA THR A 86 -6.35 32.62 -9.59
C THR A 86 -7.07 33.29 -8.43
N VAL A 87 -8.18 34.00 -8.69
CA VAL A 87 -8.99 34.64 -7.65
C VAL A 87 -9.50 33.61 -6.64
N LEU A 88 -10.08 32.50 -7.10
CA LEU A 88 -10.61 31.46 -6.22
C LEU A 88 -9.50 30.80 -5.40
N ARG A 89 -8.35 30.52 -6.02
CA ARG A 89 -7.16 30.00 -5.34
C ARG A 89 -6.66 30.96 -4.27
N ASP A 90 -6.56 32.25 -4.56
CA ASP A 90 -6.10 33.27 -3.61
C ASP A 90 -7.07 33.39 -2.43
N LEU A 91 -8.38 33.37 -2.69
CA LEU A 91 -9.41 33.40 -1.64
C LEU A 91 -9.31 32.17 -0.74
N VAL A 92 -9.21 30.97 -1.29
CA VAL A 92 -9.11 29.72 -0.50
C VAL A 92 -7.76 29.60 0.21
N ALA A 93 -6.70 30.21 -0.33
CA ALA A 93 -5.38 30.26 0.31
C ALA A 93 -5.28 31.32 1.43
N ASP A 94 -6.23 32.25 1.53
CA ASP A 94 -6.20 33.30 2.55
C ASP A 94 -6.37 32.70 3.97
N PRO A 95 -5.45 32.97 4.92
CA PRO A 95 -5.53 32.45 6.29
C PRO A 95 -6.80 32.82 7.07
N LYS A 96 -7.52 33.86 6.65
CA LYS A 96 -8.82 34.26 7.23
C LYS A 96 -9.99 33.49 6.63
N PHE A 97 -9.85 32.88 5.46
CA PHE A 97 -10.95 32.28 4.71
C PHE A 97 -11.79 31.33 5.57
N PHE A 98 -11.21 30.24 6.08
CA PHE A 98 -11.91 29.27 6.92
C PHE A 98 -12.29 29.79 8.33
N ARG A 99 -11.98 31.05 8.65
CA ARG A 99 -12.44 31.71 9.88
C ARG A 99 -13.70 32.55 9.66
N GLN A 100 -14.09 32.77 8.40
CA GLN A 100 -15.32 33.48 8.04
C GLN A 100 -16.56 32.59 8.17
N SER A 101 -17.72 33.21 8.06
CA SER A 101 -19.02 32.53 8.04
C SER A 101 -19.06 31.40 7.01
N GLU A 102 -19.64 30.26 7.42
CA GLU A 102 -19.92 29.10 6.55
C GLU A 102 -20.82 29.49 5.35
N GLU A 103 -21.61 30.56 5.49
CA GLU A 103 -22.46 31.10 4.43
C GLU A 103 -21.67 31.72 3.26
N MET A 104 -20.40 32.06 3.47
CA MET A 104 -19.50 32.59 2.44
C MET A 104 -18.52 31.51 1.95
N THR A 105 -17.85 30.85 2.89
CA THR A 105 -16.73 29.95 2.61
C THR A 105 -17.15 28.71 1.82
N ILE A 106 -18.27 28.08 2.17
CA ILE A 106 -18.75 26.89 1.47
C ILE A 106 -19.13 27.18 0.02
N PRO A 107 -19.95 28.21 -0.27
CA PRO A 107 -20.17 28.68 -1.62
C PRO A 107 -18.92 28.92 -2.46
N VAL A 108 -17.99 29.74 -1.96
CA VAL A 108 -16.78 30.11 -2.70
C VAL A 108 -15.90 28.87 -2.94
N PHE A 109 -15.80 28.00 -1.94
CA PHE A 109 -15.05 26.76 -2.10
C PHE A 109 -15.73 25.80 -3.07
N THR A 110 -17.06 25.72 -3.07
CA THR A 110 -17.83 24.91 -4.02
C THR A 110 -17.67 25.43 -5.45
N VAL A 111 -17.65 26.75 -5.66
CA VAL A 111 -17.31 27.38 -6.95
C VAL A 111 -15.92 26.94 -7.40
N PHE A 112 -14.93 27.00 -6.52
CA PHE A 112 -13.57 26.56 -6.80
C PHE A 112 -13.51 25.09 -7.26
N ILE A 113 -14.17 24.21 -6.52
CA ILE A 113 -14.23 22.78 -6.86
C ILE A 113 -15.00 22.52 -8.16
N ALA A 114 -16.09 23.25 -8.43
CA ALA A 114 -16.85 23.13 -9.66
C ALA A 114 -16.02 23.50 -10.89
N VAL A 115 -15.23 24.58 -10.81
CA VAL A 115 -14.31 24.99 -11.89
C VAL A 115 -13.26 23.90 -12.14
N LEU A 116 -12.63 23.36 -11.09
CA LEU A 116 -11.64 22.28 -11.24
C LEU A 116 -12.24 21.00 -11.84
N ARG A 117 -13.46 20.62 -11.44
CA ARG A 117 -14.19 19.51 -12.04
C ARG A 117 -14.50 19.74 -13.51
N GLY A 118 -14.87 20.98 -13.89
CA GLY A 118 -15.08 21.36 -15.28
C GLY A 118 -13.81 21.19 -16.11
N ILE A 119 -12.68 21.68 -15.59
CA ILE A 119 -11.36 21.53 -16.22
C ILE A 119 -11.01 20.05 -16.42
N TYR A 120 -11.14 19.24 -15.38
CA TYR A 120 -10.89 17.80 -15.46
C TYR A 120 -11.78 17.10 -16.50
N ALA A 121 -13.08 17.45 -16.51
CA ALA A 121 -14.06 16.86 -17.43
C ALA A 121 -13.83 17.24 -18.90
N ALA A 122 -13.20 18.39 -19.16
CA ALA A 122 -12.86 18.85 -20.52
C ALA A 122 -11.78 17.99 -21.18
N LYS A 123 -11.01 17.21 -20.41
CA LYS A 123 -9.90 16.37 -20.89
C LYS A 123 -8.88 17.15 -21.75
N ASP A 124 -8.71 18.45 -21.47
CA ASP A 124 -7.75 19.31 -22.15
C ASP A 124 -6.49 19.46 -21.29
N THR A 125 -5.40 18.82 -21.72
CA THR A 125 -4.10 18.81 -21.04
C THR A 125 -3.53 20.22 -20.79
N SER A 126 -3.84 21.19 -21.65
CA SER A 126 -3.39 22.58 -21.47
C SER A 126 -4.11 23.28 -20.32
N LEU A 127 -5.41 23.01 -20.17
CA LEU A 127 -6.21 23.52 -19.06
C LEU A 127 -5.76 22.91 -17.74
N ASP A 128 -5.56 21.59 -17.73
CA ASP A 128 -5.07 20.86 -16.56
C ASP A 128 -3.70 21.37 -16.08
N ARG A 129 -2.76 21.62 -17.01
CA ARG A 129 -1.45 22.17 -16.67
C ARG A 129 -1.58 23.58 -16.07
N ARG A 130 -2.35 24.45 -16.71
CA ARG A 130 -2.60 25.81 -16.21
C ARG A 130 -3.25 25.80 -14.82
N ALA A 131 -4.24 24.93 -14.60
CA ALA A 131 -4.90 24.80 -13.32
C ALA A 131 -3.96 24.30 -12.23
N LEU A 132 -3.13 23.31 -12.56
CA LEU A 132 -2.12 22.78 -11.65
C LEU A 132 -1.07 23.82 -11.25
N ASP A 133 -0.61 24.62 -12.20
CA ASP A 133 0.35 25.70 -11.95
C ASP A 133 -0.25 26.78 -11.04
N ILE A 134 -1.53 27.12 -11.23
CA ILE A 134 -2.24 28.09 -10.38
C ILE A 134 -2.47 27.54 -8.96
N CYS A 135 -2.89 26.29 -8.84
CA CYS A 135 -3.31 25.70 -7.55
C CYS A 135 -2.16 25.16 -6.70
N ARG A 136 -0.90 25.35 -7.14
CA ARG A 136 0.27 24.72 -6.52
C ARG A 136 0.38 25.07 -5.02
N GLU A 137 0.23 24.05 -4.19
CA GLU A 137 0.47 23.97 -2.72
C GLU A 137 -0.28 24.96 -1.80
N GLN A 138 -0.67 26.15 -2.27
CA GLN A 138 -1.22 27.21 -1.42
C GLN A 138 -2.59 26.89 -0.79
N PRO A 139 -3.60 26.40 -1.54
CA PRO A 139 -4.90 26.08 -0.94
C PRO A 139 -4.80 24.97 0.12
N LEU A 140 -4.00 23.94 -0.16
CA LEU A 140 -3.82 22.80 0.74
C LEU A 140 -3.08 23.18 2.01
N ALA A 141 -2.08 24.06 1.91
CA ALA A 141 -1.42 24.61 3.08
C ALA A 141 -2.43 25.32 3.98
N ASN A 142 -3.28 26.20 3.44
CA ASN A 142 -4.27 26.90 4.26
C ASN A 142 -5.32 25.96 4.87
N ILE A 143 -5.81 24.97 4.09
CA ILE A 143 -6.71 23.91 4.58
C ILE A 143 -6.07 23.19 5.78
N TRP A 144 -4.80 22.81 5.68
CA TRP A 144 -4.07 22.15 6.75
C TRP A 144 -3.94 23.01 8.01
N HIS A 145 -3.62 24.30 7.86
CA HIS A 145 -3.54 25.23 8.99
C HIS A 145 -4.92 25.50 9.62
N SER A 146 -6.00 25.40 8.84
CA SER A 146 -7.37 25.67 9.26
C SER A 146 -8.15 24.40 9.68
N ARG A 147 -7.46 23.27 9.82
CA ARG A 147 -8.09 21.95 10.02
C ARG A 147 -8.98 21.88 11.26
N LYS A 148 -8.61 22.54 12.36
CA LYS A 148 -9.42 22.58 13.59
C LYS A 148 -10.72 23.36 13.40
N GLN A 149 -10.68 24.47 12.66
CA GLN A 149 -11.89 25.22 12.30
C GLN A 149 -12.80 24.39 11.41
N ILE A 150 -12.23 23.70 10.41
CA ILE A 150 -12.98 22.80 9.53
C ILE A 150 -13.64 21.67 10.32
N LEU A 151 -12.96 21.11 11.33
CA LEU A 151 -13.52 20.07 12.20
C LEU A 151 -14.70 20.55 13.03
N ASN A 152 -14.59 21.76 13.57
CA ASN A 152 -15.61 22.36 14.43
C ASN A 152 -16.80 22.92 13.63
N SER A 153 -16.73 22.92 12.29
CA SER A 153 -17.80 23.37 11.41
C SER A 153 -19.04 22.48 11.51
N LEU A 154 -20.23 23.09 11.53
CA LEU A 154 -21.51 22.38 11.43
C LEU A 154 -21.68 21.72 10.05
N ARG A 155 -20.97 22.24 9.03
CA ARG A 155 -20.97 21.76 7.65
C ARG A 155 -19.65 21.09 7.25
N ARG A 156 -18.89 20.53 8.23
CA ARG A 156 -17.64 19.80 8.00
C ARG A 156 -17.71 18.76 6.87
N LYS A 157 -18.85 18.09 6.70
CA LYS A 157 -19.08 17.11 5.63
C LYS A 157 -18.89 17.71 4.23
N VAL A 158 -19.42 18.92 4.01
CA VAL A 158 -19.29 19.64 2.73
C VAL A 158 -17.85 20.07 2.50
N TYR A 159 -17.15 20.50 3.55
CA TYR A 159 -15.72 20.79 3.47
C TYR A 159 -14.92 19.55 3.08
N PHE A 160 -15.11 18.41 3.74
CA PHE A 160 -14.37 17.18 3.42
C PHE A 160 -14.61 16.69 2.00
N GLU A 161 -15.85 16.75 1.51
CA GLU A 161 -16.16 16.47 0.11
C GLU A 161 -15.35 17.38 -0.83
N ASN A 162 -15.37 18.69 -0.60
CA ASN A 162 -14.67 19.66 -1.43
C ASN A 162 -13.14 19.51 -1.37
N ILE A 163 -12.57 19.31 -0.18
CA ILE A 163 -11.13 19.09 0.00
C ILE A 163 -10.70 17.79 -0.67
N HIS A 164 -11.52 16.73 -0.57
CA HIS A 164 -11.23 15.45 -1.22
C HIS A 164 -11.12 15.61 -2.72
N ILE A 165 -12.10 16.29 -3.33
CA ILE A 165 -12.12 16.53 -4.78
C ILE A 165 -10.90 17.35 -5.21
N LEU A 166 -10.54 18.39 -4.45
CA LEU A 166 -9.33 19.18 -4.71
C LEU A 166 -8.08 18.30 -4.68
N ALA A 167 -7.91 17.51 -3.63
CA ALA A 167 -6.74 16.67 -3.45
C ALA A 167 -6.62 15.61 -4.55
N VAL A 168 -7.72 14.92 -4.87
CA VAL A 168 -7.78 13.94 -5.97
C VAL A 168 -7.51 14.60 -7.31
N TYR A 169 -8.08 15.78 -7.58
CA TYR A 169 -7.83 16.52 -8.81
C TYR A 169 -6.35 16.84 -8.97
N LEU A 170 -5.69 17.42 -7.95
CA LEU A 170 -4.28 17.80 -8.02
C LEU A 170 -3.37 16.59 -8.28
N ILE A 171 -3.66 15.46 -7.63
CA ILE A 171 -2.85 14.24 -7.74
C ILE A 171 -3.08 13.57 -9.09
N THR A 172 -4.33 13.37 -9.49
CA THR A 172 -4.69 12.73 -10.77
C THR A 172 -4.15 13.55 -11.94
N THR A 173 -4.28 14.87 -11.86
CA THR A 173 -3.78 15.77 -12.90
C THR A 173 -2.25 15.70 -13.00
N ARG A 174 -1.53 15.68 -11.87
CA ARG A 174 -0.07 15.44 -11.89
C ARG A 174 0.30 14.09 -12.49
N LYS A 175 -0.41 13.02 -12.13
CA LYS A 175 -0.21 11.69 -12.70
C LYS A 175 -0.40 11.69 -14.22
N ASN A 176 -1.39 12.41 -14.74
CA ASN A 176 -1.67 12.46 -16.17
C ASN A 176 -0.69 13.37 -16.93
N LEU A 177 -0.14 14.40 -16.28
CA LEU A 177 0.75 15.39 -16.91
C LEU A 177 2.24 15.05 -16.81
N LEU A 178 2.64 14.26 -15.82
CA LEU A 178 4.04 13.92 -15.54
C LEU A 178 4.28 12.43 -15.84
N ASP A 179 5.48 12.09 -16.28
CA ASP A 179 5.94 10.69 -16.29
C ASP A 179 5.75 10.06 -14.90
N PRO A 180 5.34 8.78 -14.77
CA PRO A 180 5.04 8.14 -13.49
C PRO A 180 6.10 8.36 -12.39
N VAL A 181 7.40 8.33 -12.75
CA VAL A 181 8.50 8.54 -11.80
C VAL A 181 8.56 9.99 -11.30
N ARG A 182 8.20 10.95 -12.16
CA ARG A 182 8.11 12.38 -11.80
C ARG A 182 6.82 12.69 -11.06
N ALA A 183 5.72 12.05 -11.44
CA ALA A 183 4.42 12.19 -10.80
C ALA A 183 4.47 11.77 -9.32
N SER A 184 5.06 10.61 -9.04
CA SER A 184 5.23 10.15 -7.66
C SER A 184 6.09 11.12 -6.85
N ARG A 185 7.21 11.60 -7.42
CA ARG A 185 8.10 12.62 -6.83
C ARG A 185 7.40 13.94 -6.53
N ALA A 186 6.37 14.28 -7.29
CA ALA A 186 5.67 15.55 -7.20
C ALA A 186 4.53 15.59 -6.17
N ILE A 187 4.21 14.49 -5.47
CA ILE A 187 3.25 14.53 -4.35
C ILE A 187 3.93 15.20 -3.15
N SER A 188 3.35 16.28 -2.65
CA SER A 188 3.89 17.04 -1.52
C SER A 188 3.53 16.39 -0.18
N LYS A 189 4.30 16.71 0.87
CA LYS A 189 3.99 16.28 2.25
C LYS A 189 2.59 16.78 2.65
N GLN A 190 2.25 18.02 2.32
CA GLN A 190 0.96 18.64 2.65
C GLN A 190 -0.23 17.94 1.98
N GLU A 191 -0.06 17.44 0.75
CA GLU A 191 -1.11 16.67 0.07
C GLU A 191 -1.44 15.37 0.81
N LEU A 192 -0.41 14.64 1.22
CA LEU A 192 -0.59 13.44 2.03
C LEU A 192 -1.29 13.78 3.35
N GLN A 193 -0.80 14.80 4.05
CA GLN A 193 -1.37 15.25 5.33
C GLN A 193 -2.87 15.57 5.21
N VAL A 194 -3.26 16.36 4.20
CA VAL A 194 -4.66 16.73 3.98
C VAL A 194 -5.52 15.51 3.64
N ILE A 195 -5.03 14.58 2.82
CA ILE A 195 -5.80 13.38 2.47
C ILE A 195 -5.98 12.45 3.66
N PHE A 196 -4.93 12.21 4.43
CA PHE A 196 -5.02 11.41 5.66
C PHE A 196 -5.98 12.03 6.66
N PHE A 197 -5.94 13.35 6.80
CA PHE A 197 -6.89 14.10 7.63
C PHE A 197 -8.34 13.88 7.17
N ILE A 198 -8.64 14.08 5.89
CA ILE A 198 -10.00 13.84 5.35
C ILE A 198 -10.43 12.39 5.56
N TRP A 199 -9.55 11.43 5.26
CA TRP A 199 -9.83 10.01 5.44
C TRP A 199 -10.18 9.70 6.89
N HIS A 200 -9.40 10.22 7.85
CA HIS A 200 -9.67 10.02 9.27
C HIS A 200 -11.02 10.59 9.68
N HIS A 201 -11.37 11.79 9.19
CA HIS A 201 -12.55 12.54 9.64
C HIS A 201 -13.83 12.33 8.86
N SER A 202 -13.78 11.62 7.74
CA SER A 202 -14.97 11.16 7.03
C SER A 202 -15.62 9.97 7.77
N ALA A 203 -15.63 10.00 9.11
CA ALA A 203 -15.87 8.84 9.96
C ALA A 203 -17.31 8.31 9.92
N ASP A 204 -18.26 9.22 9.70
CA ASP A 204 -19.69 8.95 9.69
C ASP A 204 -20.15 8.25 8.38
N ASP A 205 -19.26 8.14 7.39
CA ASP A 205 -19.52 7.55 6.07
C ASP A 205 -18.29 6.75 5.64
N LEU A 206 -18.18 5.54 6.20
CA LEU A 206 -17.06 4.62 5.93
C LEU A 206 -16.89 4.38 4.43
N GLU A 207 -17.98 4.11 3.70
CA GLU A 207 -17.96 3.88 2.25
C GLU A 207 -17.30 5.06 1.51
N ARG A 208 -17.68 6.30 1.84
CA ARG A 208 -17.02 7.48 1.27
C ARG A 208 -15.58 7.63 1.70
N ALA A 209 -15.26 7.44 2.97
CA ALA A 209 -13.89 7.55 3.45
C ALA A 209 -12.95 6.57 2.75
N GLY A 210 -13.42 5.34 2.57
CA GLY A 210 -12.72 4.34 1.79
C GLY A 210 -12.58 4.79 0.36
N SER A 211 -13.66 5.25 -0.29
CA SER A 211 -13.59 5.77 -1.67
C SER A 211 -12.59 6.92 -1.80
N TYR A 212 -12.42 7.72 -0.75
CA TYR A 212 -11.51 8.86 -0.74
C TYR A 212 -10.05 8.45 -0.71
N LEU A 213 -9.70 7.54 0.21
CA LEU A 213 -8.36 7.01 0.34
C LEU A 213 -8.01 6.09 -0.83
N ALA A 214 -8.92 5.23 -1.29
CA ALA A 214 -8.69 4.40 -2.48
C ALA A 214 -8.58 5.25 -3.73
N GLY A 215 -9.44 6.26 -3.91
CA GLY A 215 -9.32 7.23 -4.99
C GLY A 215 -7.95 7.89 -4.99
N PHE A 216 -7.45 8.30 -3.81
CA PHE A 216 -6.07 8.78 -3.66
C PHE A 216 -5.04 7.73 -4.07
N LEU A 217 -5.08 6.52 -3.49
CA LEU A 217 -4.11 5.47 -3.80
C LEU A 217 -4.14 5.11 -5.29
N HIS A 218 -5.29 4.98 -5.93
CA HIS A 218 -5.39 4.76 -7.37
C HIS A 218 -4.82 5.92 -8.21
N SER A 219 -4.94 7.15 -7.70
CA SER A 219 -4.45 8.36 -8.37
C SER A 219 -2.95 8.54 -8.27
N VAL A 220 -2.27 7.78 -7.41
CA VAL A 220 -0.80 7.73 -7.36
C VAL A 220 -0.31 6.57 -8.22
N PRO A 221 0.59 6.80 -9.19
CA PRO A 221 1.21 5.70 -9.93
C PRO A 221 2.27 5.03 -9.04
N TRP A 222 1.85 4.09 -8.19
CA TRP A 222 2.78 3.39 -7.29
C TRP A 222 3.76 2.52 -8.08
N HIS A 223 5.02 2.93 -8.17
CA HIS A 223 6.12 2.00 -8.36
C HIS A 223 6.53 1.42 -6.99
N TRP A 224 7.19 0.25 -6.95
CA TRP A 224 7.71 -0.33 -5.71
C TRP A 224 8.59 0.63 -4.88
N ASN A 225 9.29 1.54 -5.56
CA ASN A 225 10.10 2.58 -4.93
C ASN A 225 9.25 3.70 -4.31
N ASP A 226 8.01 3.87 -4.76
CA ASP A 226 7.06 4.84 -4.24
C ASP A 226 6.37 4.34 -2.98
N VAL A 227 6.18 3.03 -2.83
CA VAL A 227 5.78 2.43 -1.54
C VAL A 227 6.88 2.64 -0.50
N LYS A 228 8.15 2.42 -0.84
CA LYS A 228 9.28 2.76 0.05
C LYS A 228 9.36 4.25 0.37
N ARG A 229 8.97 5.13 -0.56
CA ARG A 229 8.94 6.58 -0.33
C ARG A 229 7.73 7.02 0.48
N LEU A 230 6.56 6.43 0.27
CA LEU A 230 5.38 6.63 1.11
C LEU A 230 5.69 6.14 2.52
N ARG A 231 6.28 4.95 2.64
CA ARG A 231 6.84 4.43 3.89
C ARG A 231 7.82 5.42 4.47
N LYS A 232 8.81 5.93 3.71
CA LYS A 232 9.73 6.95 4.19
C LYS A 232 9.00 8.22 4.60
N LEU A 233 7.99 8.71 3.88
CA LEU A 233 7.25 9.91 4.23
C LEU A 233 6.45 9.69 5.52
N ILE A 234 5.71 8.59 5.63
CA ILE A 234 4.95 8.20 6.82
C ILE A 234 5.90 7.93 8.02
N SER A 235 7.01 7.24 7.78
CA SER A 235 7.96 6.79 8.82
C SER A 235 8.98 7.85 9.22
N SER A 236 9.34 8.78 8.33
CA SER A 236 10.26 9.90 8.65
C SER A 236 9.50 11.11 9.17
N ASP A 237 8.22 11.23 8.84
CA ASP A 237 7.36 12.29 9.31
C ASP A 237 6.49 11.82 10.48
N HIS A 238 7.17 11.49 11.58
CA HIS A 238 6.49 11.17 12.84
C HIS A 238 5.50 12.27 13.24
N GLU A 239 5.67 13.51 12.77
CA GLU A 239 4.81 14.65 13.05
C GLU A 239 3.36 14.43 12.62
N LEU A 240 3.07 13.91 11.42
CA LEU A 240 1.68 13.70 10.98
C LEU A 240 0.99 12.63 11.84
N LEU A 241 1.64 11.49 12.01
CA LEU A 241 1.10 10.41 12.84
C LEU A 241 0.99 10.85 14.29
N ASN A 242 1.98 11.55 14.84
CA ASN A 242 1.94 12.10 16.18
C ASN A 242 0.80 13.10 16.33
N LEU A 243 0.58 13.99 15.36
CA LEU A 243 -0.54 14.93 15.39
C LEU A 243 -1.87 14.21 15.39
N LEU A 244 -2.05 13.18 14.55
CA LEU A 244 -3.28 12.37 14.55
C LEU A 244 -3.46 11.60 15.87
N LEU A 245 -2.38 11.04 16.41
CA LEU A 245 -2.41 10.31 17.68
C LEU A 245 -2.65 11.24 18.88
N GLU A 246 -2.05 12.43 18.89
CA GLU A 246 -2.26 13.46 19.91
C GLU A 246 -3.68 14.01 19.86
N GLU A 247 -4.24 14.20 18.66
CA GLU A 247 -5.55 14.81 18.46
C GLU A 247 -6.70 13.81 18.69
N TYR A 248 -6.52 12.52 18.37
CA TYR A 248 -7.59 11.51 18.42
C TYR A 248 -7.37 10.39 19.43
N GLY A 249 -6.15 10.22 19.92
CA GLY A 249 -5.75 9.07 20.72
C GLY A 249 -5.55 7.82 19.87
N GLU A 250 -4.63 6.97 20.32
CA GLU A 250 -4.27 5.69 19.67
C GLU A 250 -5.48 4.79 19.45
N LYS A 251 -6.38 4.70 20.43
CA LYS A 251 -7.57 3.83 20.38
C LYS A 251 -8.53 4.20 19.26
N ALA A 252 -8.85 5.49 19.11
CA ALA A 252 -9.76 5.94 18.06
C ALA A 252 -9.14 5.73 16.66
N PHE A 253 -7.84 5.99 16.55
CA PHE A 253 -7.10 5.80 15.30
C PHE A 253 -7.04 4.33 14.87
N VAL A 254 -6.77 3.40 15.80
CA VAL A 254 -6.80 1.96 15.50
C VAL A 254 -8.21 1.51 15.14
N ILE A 255 -9.24 1.83 15.94
CA ILE A 255 -10.64 1.47 15.62
C ILE A 255 -11.03 1.92 14.22
N ARG A 256 -10.56 3.10 13.78
CA ARG A 256 -10.78 3.61 12.43
C ARG A 256 -10.12 2.71 11.38
N LEU A 257 -8.86 2.37 11.58
CA LEU A 257 -8.11 1.49 10.71
C LEU A 257 -8.79 0.12 10.58
N LEU A 258 -9.24 -0.44 11.71
CA LEU A 258 -9.98 -1.71 11.77
C LEU A 258 -11.25 -1.70 10.92
N LYS A 259 -12.08 -0.66 11.09
CA LYS A 259 -13.32 -0.50 10.32
C LYS A 259 -13.08 -0.38 8.82
N GLU A 260 -11.98 0.26 8.43
CA GLU A 260 -11.59 0.38 7.02
C GLU A 260 -11.13 -0.98 6.46
N ILE A 261 -10.36 -1.78 7.22
CA ILE A 261 -9.97 -3.16 6.84
C ILE A 261 -11.24 -3.99 6.61
N GLU A 262 -12.18 -3.92 7.54
CA GLU A 262 -13.43 -4.69 7.50
C GLU A 262 -14.33 -4.32 6.31
N MET A 263 -14.49 -3.02 6.04
CA MET A 263 -15.24 -2.55 4.86
C MET A 263 -14.55 -2.96 3.55
N ARG A 264 -13.23 -2.82 3.45
CA ARG A 264 -12.51 -3.24 2.24
C ARG A 264 -12.60 -4.73 1.99
N ARG A 265 -12.63 -5.51 3.07
CA ARG A 265 -12.92 -6.94 3.01
C ARG A 265 -14.30 -7.18 2.39
N SER A 266 -15.35 -6.50 2.86
CA SER A 266 -16.72 -6.72 2.35
C SER A 266 -16.88 -6.29 0.88
N GLU A 267 -16.22 -5.22 0.44
CA GLU A 267 -16.16 -4.81 -0.98
C GLU A 267 -15.40 -5.84 -1.84
N SER A 268 -14.25 -6.35 -1.37
CA SER A 268 -13.45 -7.34 -2.12
C SER A 268 -14.16 -8.67 -2.32
N LEU A 269 -15.04 -9.04 -1.38
CA LEU A 269 -15.85 -10.25 -1.44
C LEU A 269 -17.00 -10.14 -2.46
N THR A 270 -17.49 -8.93 -2.69
CA THR A 270 -18.60 -8.66 -3.63
C THR A 270 -18.07 -8.39 -5.05
N GLU A 271 -16.93 -7.72 -5.19
CA GLU A 271 -16.27 -7.45 -6.48
C GLU A 271 -15.15 -8.46 -6.79
N ARG A 272 -15.51 -9.66 -7.30
CA ARG A 272 -14.58 -10.74 -7.71
C ARG A 272 -13.56 -10.37 -8.82
N ARG A 273 -13.43 -9.12 -9.25
CA ARG A 273 -12.58 -8.74 -10.40
C ARG A 273 -11.65 -7.58 -10.03
N ASN A 274 -10.34 -7.85 -10.11
CA ASN A 274 -9.17 -6.98 -9.88
C ASN A 274 -8.65 -6.89 -8.44
N LEU A 275 -8.01 -7.97 -8.00
CA LEU A 275 -7.14 -8.02 -6.80
C LEU A 275 -5.80 -7.25 -6.96
N ASP A 276 -5.60 -6.48 -8.02
CA ASP A 276 -4.37 -5.68 -8.24
C ASP A 276 -4.33 -4.39 -7.37
N SER A 277 -5.41 -4.07 -6.65
CA SER A 277 -5.58 -2.80 -5.91
C SER A 277 -5.41 -2.83 -4.37
N PRO A 278 -5.75 -3.89 -3.61
CA PRO A 278 -5.74 -3.82 -2.14
C PRO A 278 -4.34 -3.91 -1.50
N VAL A 279 -3.33 -4.35 -2.26
CA VAL A 279 -1.98 -4.65 -1.72
C VAL A 279 -1.24 -3.40 -1.20
N PRO A 280 -1.18 -2.26 -1.92
CA PRO A 280 -0.57 -1.05 -1.38
C PRO A 280 -1.29 -0.55 -0.12
N TRP A 281 -2.61 -0.74 -0.05
CA TRP A 281 -3.44 -0.30 1.07
C TRP A 281 -3.15 -1.11 2.35
N LEU A 282 -3.06 -2.43 2.23
CA LEU A 282 -2.70 -3.31 3.35
C LEU A 282 -1.28 -3.03 3.84
N ILE A 283 -0.33 -2.83 2.94
CA ILE A 283 1.07 -2.51 3.29
C ILE A 283 1.15 -1.19 4.05
N VAL A 284 0.46 -0.14 3.59
CA VAL A 284 0.42 1.17 4.27
C VAL A 284 -0.23 1.06 5.64
N THR A 285 -1.32 0.30 5.72
CA THR A 285 -2.05 0.03 6.97
C THR A 285 -1.17 -0.70 7.98
N LEU A 286 -0.47 -1.74 7.55
CA LEU A 286 0.47 -2.50 8.38
C LEU A 286 1.69 -1.66 8.78
N ASP A 287 2.24 -0.85 7.88
CA ASP A 287 3.35 0.06 8.21
C ASP A 287 2.94 1.13 9.22
N ILE A 288 1.70 1.63 9.16
CA ILE A 288 1.14 2.57 10.14
C ILE A 288 0.97 1.88 11.50
N ILE A 289 0.47 0.64 11.55
CA ILE A 289 0.37 -0.15 12.79
C ILE A 289 1.76 -0.38 13.39
N LEU A 290 2.72 -0.81 12.58
CA LEU A 290 4.11 -1.05 13.00
C LEU A 290 4.79 0.23 13.48
N PHE A 291 4.47 1.38 12.88
CA PHE A 291 4.96 2.67 13.35
C PHE A 291 4.44 3.01 14.74
N ILE A 292 3.12 2.86 14.97
CA ILE A 292 2.49 3.09 16.28
C ILE A 292 3.19 2.22 17.33
N TYR A 293 3.47 0.96 17.00
CA TYR A 293 4.15 0.00 17.87
C TYR A 293 5.62 0.36 18.18
N ARG A 294 6.33 1.03 17.26
CA ARG A 294 7.78 1.34 17.40
C ARG A 294 8.08 2.67 18.08
N LYS A 295 7.10 3.56 18.25
CA LYS A 295 7.30 4.96 18.60
C LYS A 295 8.09 5.20 19.90
N ASP A 296 8.10 4.25 20.84
CA ASP A 296 8.76 4.47 22.14
C ASP A 296 10.14 3.81 22.33
N GLY A 297 10.61 2.93 21.44
CA GLY A 297 11.95 2.30 21.51
C GLY A 297 12.27 1.51 22.80
N LYS A 298 11.44 1.65 23.82
CA LYS A 298 11.19 0.77 24.93
C LYS A 298 9.88 0.10 24.54
N GLY A 299 9.78 -1.22 24.61
CA GLY A 299 8.47 -1.86 24.57
C GLY A 299 7.63 -1.23 25.69
N VAL A 300 6.73 -0.32 25.33
CA VAL A 300 5.85 0.36 26.29
C VAL A 300 4.47 -0.22 26.07
N SER A 301 3.91 -0.66 27.19
CA SER A 301 2.52 -0.99 27.47
C SER A 301 1.55 -0.38 26.47
N CYS A 302 1.26 -1.10 25.40
CA CYS A 302 0.05 -0.84 24.64
C CYS A 302 -1.12 -1.01 25.62
N ASN A 303 -2.07 -0.08 25.60
CA ASN A 303 -3.36 -0.29 26.25
C ASN A 303 -3.84 -1.70 25.87
N PRO A 304 -4.06 -2.62 26.82
CA PRO A 304 -4.50 -3.98 26.52
C PRO A 304 -5.71 -4.00 25.60
N ASP A 305 -6.60 -3.00 25.69
CA ASP A 305 -7.73 -2.83 24.78
C ASP A 305 -7.33 -2.64 23.31
N LEU A 306 -6.21 -1.97 23.01
CA LEU A 306 -5.77 -1.71 21.63
C LEU A 306 -5.28 -2.99 20.97
N PHE A 307 -4.51 -3.77 21.73
CA PHE A 307 -4.07 -5.09 21.36
C PHE A 307 -5.27 -6.03 21.29
N THR A 308 -6.13 -6.07 22.31
CA THR A 308 -7.41 -6.79 22.27
C THR A 308 -8.30 -6.36 21.11
N ASN A 309 -8.26 -5.11 20.63
CA ASN A 309 -8.99 -4.67 19.43
C ASN A 309 -8.31 -5.12 18.13
N LEU A 310 -6.97 -5.15 18.06
CA LEU A 310 -6.23 -5.77 16.95
C LEU A 310 -6.40 -7.29 16.93
N LEU A 311 -6.56 -7.90 18.10
CA LEU A 311 -6.85 -9.32 18.29
C LEU A 311 -8.33 -9.64 18.13
N LEU A 312 -9.25 -8.72 18.43
CA LEU A 312 -10.66 -8.82 18.05
C LEU A 312 -10.79 -8.61 16.56
N LEU A 313 -9.99 -7.74 15.94
CA LEU A 313 -9.90 -7.67 14.48
C LEU A 313 -9.36 -9.00 13.95
N GLN A 314 -8.26 -9.51 14.48
CA GLN A 314 -7.71 -10.80 14.08
C GLN A 314 -8.74 -11.92 14.28
N HIS A 315 -9.41 -11.97 15.42
CA HIS A 315 -10.44 -12.95 15.75
C HIS A 315 -11.71 -12.78 14.91
N ASN A 316 -12.16 -11.56 14.59
CA ASN A 316 -13.30 -11.30 13.70
C ASN A 316 -12.91 -11.52 12.24
N LEU A 317 -11.64 -11.29 11.88
CA LEU A 317 -11.06 -11.71 10.61
C LEU A 317 -11.08 -13.23 10.53
N ASP A 318 -10.62 -13.93 11.57
CA ASP A 318 -10.55 -15.39 11.68
C ASP A 318 -11.95 -16.04 11.73
N GLN A 319 -12.90 -15.53 12.52
CA GLN A 319 -14.29 -16.03 12.60
C GLN A 319 -15.00 -15.88 11.26
N ALA A 320 -14.97 -14.70 10.65
CA ALA A 320 -15.53 -14.54 9.31
C ALA A 320 -14.66 -15.18 8.20
N CYS A 321 -13.43 -15.62 8.50
CA CYS A 321 -12.60 -16.44 7.59
C CYS A 321 -12.91 -17.93 7.73
N MET A 322 -13.29 -18.41 8.92
CA MET A 322 -13.83 -19.75 9.16
C MET A 322 -15.18 -19.92 8.46
N GLU A 323 -15.98 -18.87 8.35
CA GLU A 323 -17.25 -18.87 7.59
C GLU A 323 -17.07 -18.78 6.06
N LEU A 324 -15.89 -18.36 5.57
CA LEU A 324 -15.63 -18.10 4.14
C LEU A 324 -14.50 -18.95 3.51
N ASP A 325 -14.01 -19.97 4.20
CA ASP A 325 -12.99 -20.94 3.78
C ASP A 325 -11.63 -20.37 3.30
N PHE A 326 -11.45 -19.06 3.09
CA PHE A 326 -10.17 -18.44 2.72
C PHE A 326 -10.16 -16.93 2.98
N THR A 327 -9.14 -16.38 3.68
CA THR A 327 -8.30 -15.25 3.18
C THR A 327 -7.14 -14.76 4.06
N VAL A 328 -7.06 -14.99 5.38
CA VAL A 328 -5.85 -14.62 6.18
C VAL A 328 -4.62 -15.43 5.72
N HIS A 329 -4.82 -16.73 5.50
CA HIS A 329 -3.85 -17.61 4.84
C HIS A 329 -3.38 -17.08 3.49
N LYS A 330 -4.31 -16.57 2.69
CA LYS A 330 -4.03 -16.04 1.35
C LYS A 330 -3.29 -14.71 1.42
N VAL A 331 -3.60 -13.83 2.36
CA VAL A 331 -2.90 -12.56 2.54
C VAL A 331 -1.46 -12.79 3.00
N ILE A 332 -1.24 -13.66 3.98
CA ILE A 332 0.11 -14.04 4.41
C ILE A 332 0.84 -14.73 3.24
N HIS A 333 0.22 -15.72 2.60
CA HIS A 333 0.73 -16.37 1.39
C HIS A 333 1.08 -15.37 0.28
N ASP A 334 0.20 -14.42 -0.04
CA ASP A 334 0.39 -13.43 -1.09
C ASP A 334 1.48 -12.43 -0.70
N CYS A 335 1.58 -12.03 0.58
CA CYS A 335 2.74 -11.30 1.09
C CYS A 335 4.04 -12.05 0.81
N PHE A 336 4.09 -13.37 1.04
CA PHE A 336 5.25 -14.21 0.73
C PHE A 336 5.50 -14.42 -0.79
N MET A 337 4.46 -14.32 -1.62
CA MET A 337 4.55 -14.53 -3.08
C MET A 337 4.85 -13.24 -3.87
N ILE A 338 4.63 -12.05 -3.31
CA ILE A 338 4.71 -10.75 -4.02
C ILE A 338 6.16 -10.19 -4.16
N GLY A 339 7.14 -10.82 -3.51
CA GLY A 339 8.56 -10.53 -3.77
C GLY A 339 9.45 -10.82 -2.54
N PRO A 340 10.59 -11.51 -2.71
CA PRO A 340 11.26 -12.19 -1.60
C PRO A 340 11.83 -11.28 -0.50
N SER A 341 12.23 -10.03 -0.80
CA SER A 341 13.01 -9.24 0.16
C SER A 341 12.19 -8.46 1.20
N LEU A 342 11.05 -7.86 0.84
CA LEU A 342 10.24 -7.07 1.78
C LEU A 342 9.22 -7.92 2.54
N ALA A 343 8.72 -8.97 1.90
CA ALA A 343 7.84 -9.96 2.52
C ALA A 343 8.45 -10.54 3.79
N TRP A 344 9.75 -10.82 3.73
CA TRP A 344 10.48 -11.44 4.83
C TRP A 344 10.67 -10.50 6.02
N ASP A 345 11.08 -9.26 5.80
CA ASP A 345 11.27 -8.28 6.88
C ASP A 345 9.95 -7.99 7.62
N CYS A 346 8.84 -7.93 6.88
CA CYS A 346 7.51 -7.76 7.45
C CYS A 346 7.04 -9.03 8.19
N ALA A 347 7.23 -10.21 7.61
CA ALA A 347 6.84 -11.46 8.24
C ALA A 347 7.61 -11.73 9.53
N LEU A 348 8.93 -11.49 9.54
CA LEU A 348 9.75 -11.60 10.75
C LEU A 348 9.31 -10.65 11.85
N ALA A 349 8.96 -9.41 11.51
CA ALA A 349 8.48 -8.45 12.49
C ALA A 349 7.16 -8.91 13.11
N VAL A 350 6.23 -9.43 12.30
CA VAL A 350 4.96 -9.98 12.77
C VAL A 350 5.18 -11.22 13.64
N LEU A 351 6.04 -12.14 13.20
CA LEU A 351 6.35 -13.37 13.94
C LEU A 351 6.93 -13.08 15.31
N ARG A 352 7.95 -12.21 15.41
CA ARG A 352 8.56 -11.85 16.71
C ARG A 352 7.53 -11.33 17.71
N VAL A 353 6.61 -10.48 17.25
CA VAL A 353 5.54 -9.98 18.11
C VAL A 353 4.62 -11.11 18.56
N ILE A 354 4.24 -12.01 17.66
CA ILE A 354 3.41 -13.16 18.02
C ILE A 354 4.16 -14.08 19.00
N ASP A 355 5.45 -14.31 18.79
CA ASP A 355 6.27 -15.19 19.63
C ASP A 355 6.52 -14.65 21.02
N ASP A 356 6.67 -13.33 21.16
CA ASP A 356 6.87 -12.67 22.46
C ASP A 356 5.57 -12.66 23.27
N GLU A 357 4.43 -12.39 22.63
CA GLU A 357 3.13 -12.24 23.33
C GLU A 357 2.41 -13.56 23.61
N TYR A 358 2.51 -14.54 22.70
CA TYR A 358 1.80 -15.82 22.82
C TYR A 358 2.68 -16.96 23.28
N ARG A 359 3.90 -16.67 23.74
CA ARG A 359 4.80 -17.70 24.25
C ARG A 359 4.09 -18.51 25.33
N SER A 360 4.02 -19.82 25.15
CA SER A 360 3.41 -20.65 26.19
C SER A 360 4.27 -20.58 27.46
N PRO A 361 3.71 -20.86 28.65
CA PRO A 361 4.49 -20.95 29.88
C PRO A 361 5.67 -21.94 29.79
N GLU A 362 5.55 -22.95 28.94
CA GLU A 362 6.58 -23.96 28.65
C GLU A 362 7.62 -23.49 27.61
N GLY A 363 7.50 -22.24 27.14
CA GLY A 363 8.44 -21.62 26.21
C GLY A 363 8.14 -21.86 24.73
N VAL A 364 7.03 -22.53 24.39
CA VAL A 364 6.64 -22.78 22.99
C VAL A 364 6.45 -21.45 22.27
N PRO A 365 7.04 -21.24 21.08
CA PRO A 365 6.88 -20.00 20.32
C PRO A 365 5.42 -19.66 20.16
N GLY A 366 5.08 -18.41 20.44
CA GLY A 366 3.70 -17.95 20.32
C GLY A 366 3.13 -18.13 18.92
N SER A 367 3.95 -18.13 17.88
CA SER A 367 3.51 -18.42 16.52
C SER A 367 2.98 -19.85 16.38
N PHE A 368 3.54 -20.85 17.08
CA PHE A 368 3.03 -22.23 17.10
C PHE A 368 1.69 -22.35 17.84
N VAL A 369 1.41 -21.41 18.75
CA VAL A 369 0.16 -21.36 19.52
C VAL A 369 -0.92 -20.60 18.75
N ALA A 370 -0.56 -19.46 18.17
CA ALA A 370 -1.50 -18.48 17.61
C ALA A 370 -1.71 -18.62 16.10
N LEU A 371 -0.74 -19.16 15.35
CA LEU A 371 -0.88 -19.33 13.90
C LEU A 371 -1.34 -20.75 13.56
N HIS A 372 -2.31 -20.82 12.66
CA HIS A 372 -2.73 -22.10 12.10
C HIS A 372 -1.58 -22.77 11.36
N SER A 373 -1.44 -24.08 11.54
CA SER A 373 -0.29 -24.86 11.07
C SER A 373 -0.01 -24.65 9.58
N GLN A 374 -1.04 -24.52 8.73
CA GLN A 374 -0.91 -24.25 7.28
C GLN A 374 -0.10 -22.99 6.97
N THR A 375 -0.30 -21.93 7.74
CA THR A 375 0.45 -20.69 7.59
C THR A 375 1.92 -20.94 7.89
N LEU A 376 2.20 -21.53 9.06
CA LEU A 376 3.57 -21.83 9.49
C LEU A 376 4.29 -22.71 8.48
N GLY A 377 3.65 -23.78 8.00
CA GLY A 377 4.22 -24.70 7.01
C GLY A 377 4.62 -24.02 5.70
N LEU A 378 3.91 -22.97 5.27
CA LEU A 378 4.24 -22.17 4.08
C LEU A 378 5.31 -21.10 4.34
N MET A 379 5.41 -20.62 5.58
CA MET A 379 6.36 -19.58 5.96
C MET A 379 7.80 -20.08 5.90
N TYR A 380 8.10 -21.30 6.35
CA TYR A 380 9.48 -21.81 6.35
C TYR A 380 10.11 -21.89 4.95
N PRO A 381 9.46 -22.46 3.92
CA PRO A 381 10.03 -22.48 2.57
C PRO A 381 10.19 -21.08 1.98
N ALA A 382 9.25 -20.19 2.26
CA ALA A 382 9.30 -18.82 1.76
C ALA A 382 10.41 -18.00 2.44
N ALA A 383 10.59 -18.17 3.76
CA ALA A 383 11.70 -17.63 4.55
C ALA A 383 13.06 -18.01 3.96
N LEU A 384 13.23 -19.31 3.71
CA LEU A 384 14.44 -19.83 3.11
C LEU A 384 14.63 -19.31 1.69
N SER A 385 13.60 -19.36 0.86
CA SER A 385 13.67 -18.81 -0.49
C SER A 385 14.07 -17.33 -0.49
N ALA A 386 13.57 -16.54 0.46
CA ALA A 386 13.92 -15.13 0.60
C ALA A 386 15.40 -14.96 0.96
N CYS A 387 15.89 -15.67 1.97
CA CYS A 387 17.29 -15.64 2.38
C CYS A 387 18.23 -16.09 1.25
N LEU A 388 17.84 -17.08 0.45
CA LEU A 388 18.63 -17.60 -0.68
C LEU A 388 18.69 -16.64 -1.89
N THR A 389 17.94 -15.52 -1.88
CA THR A 389 17.91 -14.56 -3.00
C THR A 389 18.65 -13.25 -2.72
N ASP A 390 18.75 -12.83 -1.45
CA ASP A 390 19.36 -11.56 -1.04
C ASP A 390 19.84 -11.63 0.42
N ALA A 391 20.94 -12.35 0.63
CA ALA A 391 21.45 -12.77 1.94
C ALA A 391 22.33 -11.69 2.59
N SER A 392 21.73 -10.62 3.12
CA SER A 392 22.46 -9.72 4.00
C SER A 392 22.78 -10.40 5.35
N PRO A 393 23.89 -10.06 6.03
CA PRO A 393 24.23 -10.63 7.34
C PRO A 393 23.07 -10.52 8.36
N ALA A 394 22.39 -9.37 8.40
CA ALA A 394 21.24 -9.15 9.28
C ALA A 394 20.05 -10.08 8.97
N LYS A 395 19.81 -10.40 7.69
CA LYS A 395 18.75 -11.36 7.30
C LYS A 395 19.11 -12.79 7.67
N ILE A 396 20.39 -13.16 7.53
CA ILE A 396 20.91 -14.47 7.92
C ILE A 396 20.75 -14.65 9.43
N GLU A 397 21.17 -13.66 10.23
CA GLU A 397 21.02 -13.67 11.69
C GLU A 397 19.55 -13.74 12.13
N ALA A 398 18.66 -12.99 11.47
CA ALA A 398 17.24 -13.01 11.78
C ALA A 398 16.59 -14.36 11.45
N LEU A 399 16.97 -15.00 10.33
CA LEU A 399 16.50 -16.34 9.98
C LEU A 399 17.02 -17.39 10.97
N ASP A 400 18.29 -17.33 11.36
CA ASP A 400 18.87 -18.23 12.35
C ASP A 400 18.16 -18.12 13.70
N GLN A 401 17.91 -16.90 14.16
CA GLN A 401 17.11 -16.67 15.37
C GLN A 401 15.71 -17.28 15.24
N PHE A 402 15.02 -17.02 14.13
CA PHE A 402 13.69 -17.58 13.89
C PHE A 402 13.72 -19.11 13.92
N LEU A 403 14.63 -19.76 13.19
CA LEU A 403 14.71 -21.23 13.15
C LEU A 403 15.10 -21.86 14.49
N ARG A 404 15.94 -21.19 15.30
CA ARG A 404 16.25 -21.62 16.68
C ARG A 404 15.02 -21.63 17.55
N GLU A 405 14.28 -20.53 17.54
CA GLU A 405 13.06 -20.39 18.34
C GLU A 405 12.01 -21.38 17.87
N HIS A 406 11.95 -21.68 16.57
CA HIS A 406 10.96 -22.56 15.96
C HIS A 406 11.53 -23.89 15.49
N SER A 407 12.24 -24.57 16.39
CA SER A 407 12.85 -25.87 16.12
C SER A 407 11.80 -26.98 15.92
N SER A 408 12.16 -28.01 15.16
CA SER A 408 11.27 -29.14 14.87
C SER A 408 10.91 -29.98 16.11
N THR A 409 11.72 -29.89 17.16
CA THR A 409 11.47 -30.53 18.47
C THR A 409 10.33 -29.84 19.22
N MET A 410 10.17 -28.53 19.04
CA MET A 410 9.10 -27.72 19.65
C MET A 410 7.80 -27.75 18.84
N ALA A 411 7.86 -28.20 17.58
CA ALA A 411 6.71 -28.28 16.69
C ALA A 411 5.74 -29.41 17.08
N SER A 412 4.44 -29.16 16.95
CA SER A 412 3.42 -30.20 17.15
C SER A 412 3.49 -31.27 16.05
N PRO A 413 2.97 -32.49 16.30
CA PRO A 413 2.87 -33.53 15.28
C PRO A 413 2.11 -33.07 14.02
N GLU A 414 1.05 -32.28 14.17
CA GLU A 414 0.24 -31.75 13.07
C GLU A 414 1.05 -30.78 12.21
N LEU A 415 1.84 -29.89 12.84
CA LEU A 415 2.71 -28.96 12.14
C LEU A 415 3.81 -29.71 11.37
N ARG A 416 4.39 -30.75 11.96
CA ARG A 416 5.37 -31.62 11.27
C ARG A 416 4.74 -32.35 10.08
N ALA A 417 3.58 -32.96 10.25
CA ALA A 417 2.87 -33.66 9.17
C ALA A 417 2.54 -32.73 8.00
N LEU A 418 2.15 -31.49 8.32
CA LEU A 418 1.89 -30.48 7.31
C LEU A 418 3.17 -29.98 6.64
N PHE A 419 4.24 -29.73 7.41
CA PHE A 419 5.53 -29.36 6.85
C PHE A 419 5.97 -30.39 5.80
N LYS A 420 5.82 -31.69 6.08
CA LYS A 420 6.06 -32.78 5.12
C LYS A 420 5.22 -32.66 3.84
N THR A 421 3.99 -32.17 3.97
CA THR A 421 3.05 -32.02 2.85
C THR A 421 3.39 -30.82 1.98
N VAL A 422 3.78 -29.70 2.61
CA VAL A 422 4.10 -28.44 1.93
C VAL A 422 5.50 -28.49 1.33
N VAL A 423 6.47 -29.00 2.09
CA VAL A 423 7.87 -29.10 1.68
C VAL A 423 8.09 -30.48 1.09
N SER A 424 7.98 -30.57 -0.24
CA SER A 424 8.35 -31.78 -0.95
C SER A 424 9.80 -32.17 -0.67
N GLU A 425 10.11 -33.47 -0.66
CA GLU A 425 11.48 -33.99 -0.52
C GLU A 425 12.45 -33.32 -1.51
N THR A 426 11.97 -33.04 -2.74
CA THR A 426 12.76 -32.34 -3.75
C THR A 426 13.06 -30.90 -3.33
N SER A 427 12.03 -30.10 -2.98
CA SER A 427 12.24 -28.70 -2.56
C SER A 427 13.07 -28.57 -1.29
N TRP A 428 12.93 -29.52 -0.37
CA TRP A 428 13.72 -29.56 0.86
C TRP A 428 15.21 -29.79 0.56
N SER A 429 15.53 -30.80 -0.26
CA SER A 429 16.92 -31.10 -0.65
C SER A 429 17.57 -29.99 -1.47
N GLU A 430 16.79 -29.32 -2.33
CA GLU A 430 17.26 -28.13 -3.07
C GLU A 430 17.65 -27.00 -2.12
N ALA A 431 16.85 -26.76 -1.08
CA ALA A 431 17.16 -25.77 -0.07
C ALA A 431 18.42 -26.15 0.73
N CYS A 432 18.59 -27.42 1.14
CA CYS A 432 19.80 -27.90 1.81
C CYS A 432 21.07 -27.62 0.99
N VAL A 433 21.10 -28.03 -0.29
CA VAL A 433 22.27 -27.83 -1.16
C VAL A 433 22.59 -26.35 -1.31
N ARG A 434 21.56 -25.50 -1.47
CA ARG A 434 21.77 -24.06 -1.58
C ARG A 434 22.31 -23.44 -0.29
N LEU A 435 21.85 -23.88 0.87
CA LEU A 435 22.37 -23.42 2.15
C LEU A 435 23.84 -23.82 2.32
N GLU A 436 24.22 -25.03 1.90
CA GLU A 436 25.62 -25.50 1.90
C GLU A 436 26.50 -24.71 0.92
N ASP A 437 25.99 -24.40 -0.27
CA ASP A 437 26.67 -23.51 -1.22
C ASP A 437 26.93 -22.14 -0.59
N MET A 438 25.91 -21.55 0.05
CA MET A 438 26.05 -20.28 0.77
C MET A 438 27.01 -20.38 1.95
N GLN A 439 27.02 -21.49 2.69
CA GLN A 439 27.99 -21.70 3.78
C GLN A 439 29.42 -21.65 3.25
N ARG A 440 29.69 -22.30 2.11
CA ARG A 440 31.01 -22.27 1.44
C ARG A 440 31.38 -20.87 0.96
N GLU A 441 30.44 -20.13 0.39
CA GLU A 441 30.67 -18.74 -0.03
C GLU A 441 30.97 -17.80 1.15
N LEU A 442 30.38 -18.10 2.32
CA LEU A 442 30.56 -17.33 3.54
C LEU A 442 31.74 -17.79 4.39
N GLU A 443 32.51 -18.80 3.96
CA GLU A 443 33.68 -19.29 4.70
C GLU A 443 34.65 -18.15 5.06
N GLY A 444 35.05 -18.09 6.33
CA GLY A 444 35.91 -17.03 6.86
C GLY A 444 35.20 -15.72 7.21
N THR A 445 33.89 -15.58 6.92
CA THR A 445 33.09 -14.44 7.37
C THR A 445 32.45 -14.68 8.74
N PRO A 446 32.05 -13.64 9.49
CA PRO A 446 31.29 -13.79 10.74
C PRO A 446 29.94 -14.52 10.58
N SER A 447 29.39 -14.58 9.35
CA SER A 447 28.10 -15.23 9.07
C SER A 447 28.21 -16.74 8.83
N ALA A 448 29.41 -17.31 8.64
CA ALA A 448 29.57 -18.75 8.41
C ALA A 448 29.02 -19.64 9.56
N PRO A 449 29.30 -19.36 10.85
CA PRO A 449 28.73 -20.14 11.95
C PRO A 449 27.20 -20.04 12.01
N VAL A 450 26.65 -18.87 11.67
CA VAL A 450 25.20 -18.63 11.62
C VAL A 450 24.57 -19.47 10.50
N MET A 451 25.20 -19.52 9.33
CA MET A 451 24.74 -20.37 8.23
C MET A 451 24.78 -21.87 8.58
N GLN A 452 25.83 -22.31 9.28
CA GLN A 452 25.93 -23.69 9.78
C GLN A 452 24.76 -24.03 10.73
N SER A 453 24.42 -23.10 11.61
CA SER A 453 23.26 -23.21 12.50
C SER A 453 21.95 -23.32 11.72
N ILE A 454 21.74 -22.49 10.68
CA ILE A 454 20.56 -22.58 9.79
C ILE A 454 20.47 -23.96 9.12
N ILE A 455 21.58 -24.48 8.59
CA ILE A 455 21.63 -25.81 7.98
C ILE A 455 21.23 -26.90 8.98
N ALA A 456 21.74 -26.82 10.21
CA ALA A 456 21.40 -27.77 11.27
C ALA A 456 19.90 -27.77 11.60
N HIS A 457 19.30 -26.59 11.79
CA HIS A 457 17.85 -26.48 12.04
C HIS A 457 17.02 -27.00 10.87
N TRP A 458 17.38 -26.64 9.63
CA TRP A 458 16.66 -27.09 8.45
C TRP A 458 16.76 -28.61 8.26
N THR A 459 17.92 -29.18 8.60
CA THR A 459 18.16 -30.63 8.59
C THR A 459 17.28 -31.32 9.64
N GLY A 460 17.25 -30.80 10.86
CA GLY A 460 16.40 -31.31 11.95
C GLY A 460 14.91 -31.24 11.63
N TRP A 461 14.47 -30.30 10.79
CA TRP A 461 13.10 -30.28 10.26
C TRP A 461 12.82 -31.43 9.29
N GLY A 462 13.77 -31.77 8.41
CA GLY A 462 13.65 -32.92 7.51
C GLY A 462 13.63 -34.26 8.26
N GLU A 463 14.53 -34.43 9.23
CA GLU A 463 14.60 -35.61 10.09
C GLU A 463 13.28 -35.82 10.87
N ALA A 464 12.72 -34.74 11.43
CA ALA A 464 11.47 -34.79 12.18
C ALA A 464 10.24 -35.18 11.35
N VAL A 465 10.36 -35.18 10.02
CA VAL A 465 9.30 -35.62 9.09
C VAL A 465 9.71 -36.84 8.25
N ASP A 466 10.77 -37.55 8.65
CA ASP A 466 11.32 -38.73 7.98
C ASP A 466 11.72 -38.48 6.51
N ILE A 467 12.28 -37.30 6.21
CA ILE A 467 12.95 -37.05 4.94
C ILE A 467 14.41 -37.52 5.08
N ASP A 468 14.75 -38.60 4.38
CA ASP A 468 16.13 -39.09 4.30
C ASP A 468 16.97 -38.13 3.45
N LEU A 469 17.88 -37.41 4.10
CA LEU A 469 18.75 -36.42 3.46
C LEU A 469 19.62 -37.04 2.36
N GLU A 470 20.16 -38.23 2.57
CA GLU A 470 21.03 -38.89 1.60
C GLU A 470 20.24 -39.38 0.39
N ALA A 471 19.05 -39.95 0.61
CA ALA A 471 18.15 -40.33 -0.47
C ALA A 471 17.68 -39.10 -1.27
N ALA A 472 17.31 -38.02 -0.59
CA ALA A 472 16.86 -36.78 -1.22
C ALA A 472 17.99 -36.11 -2.01
N ARG A 473 19.22 -36.07 -1.48
CA ARG A 473 20.43 -35.62 -2.19
C ARG A 473 20.71 -36.49 -3.42
N ALA A 474 20.67 -37.80 -3.28
CA ALA A 474 20.90 -38.72 -4.40
C ALA A 474 19.84 -38.52 -5.50
N ASN A 475 18.58 -38.30 -5.13
CA ASN A 475 17.49 -37.97 -6.05
C ASN A 475 17.72 -36.63 -6.75
N LEU A 476 18.10 -35.58 -6.01
CA LEU A 476 18.40 -34.27 -6.57
C LEU A 476 19.59 -34.32 -7.53
N GLN A 477 20.69 -34.96 -7.13
CA GLN A 477 21.86 -35.22 -7.99
C GLN A 477 21.50 -36.06 -9.22
N SER A 478 20.45 -36.89 -9.14
CA SER A 478 19.96 -37.64 -10.29
C SER A 478 19.29 -36.76 -11.35
N ARG A 479 18.87 -35.55 -10.95
CA ARG A 479 18.06 -34.61 -11.73
C ARG A 479 18.82 -33.35 -12.14
N THR A 480 20.03 -33.11 -11.63
CA THR A 480 20.85 -31.94 -11.98
C THR A 480 21.98 -32.28 -12.96
N CYS A 481 22.26 -31.37 -13.89
CA CYS A 481 23.31 -31.58 -14.90
C CYS A 481 24.69 -31.37 -14.26
N SER A 482 25.61 -32.33 -14.39
CA SER A 482 26.96 -32.26 -13.82
C SER A 482 27.90 -31.29 -14.53
N TRP A 483 27.59 -30.88 -15.76
CA TRP A 483 28.39 -29.89 -16.48
C TRP A 483 28.19 -28.49 -15.90
N ALA A 484 29.22 -27.92 -15.29
CA ALA A 484 29.17 -26.65 -14.57
C ALA A 484 28.71 -25.46 -15.45
N GLU A 485 29.10 -25.43 -16.73
CA GLU A 485 28.70 -24.36 -17.67
C GLU A 485 27.28 -24.58 -18.27
N CYS A 486 26.56 -25.63 -17.88
CA CYS A 486 25.21 -25.84 -18.35
C CYS A 486 24.27 -24.74 -17.78
N PRO A 487 23.41 -24.09 -18.58
CA PRO A 487 22.39 -23.17 -18.06
C PRO A 487 21.37 -23.82 -17.10
N ARG A 488 21.35 -25.16 -17.07
CA ARG A 488 20.54 -25.99 -16.16
C ARG A 488 21.39 -26.65 -15.06
N HIS A 489 22.67 -26.29 -14.92
CA HIS A 489 23.45 -26.69 -13.75
C HIS A 489 22.78 -26.15 -12.49
N GLY A 490 22.71 -26.95 -11.43
CA GLY A 490 21.98 -26.62 -10.20
C GLY A 490 20.45 -26.54 -10.34
N LYS A 491 19.86 -26.73 -11.53
CA LYS A 491 18.41 -26.72 -11.76
C LYS A 491 17.90 -28.14 -12.01
N PRO A 492 17.15 -28.75 -11.08
CA PRO A 492 16.67 -30.11 -11.25
C PRO A 492 15.66 -30.22 -12.40
N ALA A 493 15.86 -31.20 -13.27
CA ALA A 493 14.92 -31.56 -14.31
C ALA A 493 13.71 -32.32 -13.73
N ARG A 494 12.59 -32.38 -14.45
CA ARG A 494 11.40 -33.16 -14.04
C ARG A 494 11.63 -34.68 -14.03
N LYS A 495 12.64 -35.17 -14.76
CA LYS A 495 12.99 -36.58 -14.88
C LYS A 495 14.47 -36.77 -14.57
N ALA A 496 14.83 -37.99 -14.15
CA ALA A 496 16.23 -38.37 -14.01
C ALA A 496 17.00 -38.13 -15.32
N LEU A 497 18.23 -37.65 -15.19
CA LEU A 497 19.09 -37.29 -16.31
C LEU A 497 19.91 -38.49 -16.80
N ASN A 498 20.41 -38.38 -18.04
CA ASN A 498 21.22 -39.43 -18.63
C ASN A 498 22.56 -39.55 -17.91
N THR A 499 22.87 -40.74 -17.40
CA THR A 499 24.17 -41.02 -16.78
C THR A 499 25.25 -41.21 -17.83
N CYS A 500 26.48 -40.84 -17.50
CA CYS A 500 27.63 -41.18 -18.34
C CYS A 500 27.74 -42.71 -18.44
N ARG A 501 27.75 -43.25 -19.66
CA ARG A 501 27.87 -44.70 -19.88
C ARG A 501 29.20 -45.29 -19.37
N GLY A 502 30.21 -44.46 -19.17
CA GLY A 502 31.52 -44.83 -18.64
C GLY A 502 31.50 -45.00 -17.12
N CYS A 503 31.52 -43.88 -16.37
CA CYS A 503 31.59 -43.93 -14.91
C CYS A 503 30.24 -44.15 -14.22
N ARG A 504 29.11 -43.84 -14.88
CA ARG A 504 27.74 -43.83 -14.30
C ARG A 504 27.52 -42.87 -13.12
N GLU A 505 28.50 -42.03 -12.80
CA GLU A 505 28.44 -41.08 -11.68
C GLU A 505 27.85 -39.74 -12.09
N VAL A 506 28.36 -39.15 -13.18
CA VAL A 506 27.91 -37.85 -13.67
C VAL A 506 26.69 -37.99 -14.57
N ARG A 507 25.86 -36.95 -14.60
CA ARG A 507 24.57 -36.93 -15.29
C ARG A 507 24.40 -35.69 -16.15
N TYR A 508 23.71 -35.85 -17.28
CA TYR A 508 23.59 -34.78 -18.27
C TYR A 508 22.15 -34.58 -18.73
N CYS A 509 21.76 -33.30 -18.83
CA CYS A 509 20.44 -32.95 -19.32
C CYS A 509 20.28 -33.19 -20.83
N SER A 510 21.39 -33.35 -21.55
CA SER A 510 21.42 -33.67 -22.98
C SER A 510 22.75 -34.31 -23.38
N LYS A 511 22.76 -35.00 -24.53
CA LYS A 511 23.99 -35.52 -25.16
C LYS A 511 24.97 -34.38 -25.53
N ALA A 512 24.45 -33.19 -25.83
CA ALA A 512 25.25 -32.00 -26.09
C ALA A 512 26.05 -31.61 -24.84
N CYS A 513 25.41 -31.50 -23.68
CA CYS A 513 26.09 -31.21 -22.41
C CYS A 513 27.13 -32.28 -22.07
N GLN A 514 26.82 -33.56 -22.27
CA GLN A 514 27.81 -34.64 -22.10
C GLN A 514 29.03 -34.44 -23.00
N THR A 515 28.83 -34.11 -24.28
CA THR A 515 29.92 -33.94 -25.24
C THR A 515 30.77 -32.71 -24.91
N LEU A 516 30.14 -31.62 -24.46
CA LEU A 516 30.81 -30.39 -24.06
C LEU A 516 31.61 -30.60 -22.77
N ASP A 517 31.02 -31.23 -21.75
CA ASP A 517 31.73 -31.57 -20.51
C ASP A 517 32.89 -32.53 -20.75
N TRP A 518 32.71 -33.50 -21.65
CA TRP A 518 33.77 -34.41 -22.09
C TRP A 518 34.94 -33.67 -22.75
N LYS A 519 34.67 -32.70 -23.62
CA LYS A 519 35.70 -31.99 -24.38
C LYS A 519 36.33 -30.82 -23.64
N ARG A 520 35.54 -30.11 -22.82
CA ARG A 520 35.90 -28.81 -22.20
C ARG A 520 35.85 -28.84 -20.68
N GLY A 521 34.86 -29.53 -20.10
CA GLY A 521 34.64 -29.55 -18.65
C GLY A 521 35.52 -30.53 -17.85
N GLY A 522 36.52 -31.16 -18.49
CA GLY A 522 37.45 -32.06 -17.79
C GLY A 522 36.89 -33.43 -17.45
N HIS A 523 35.65 -33.76 -17.84
CA HIS A 523 35.09 -35.08 -17.52
C HIS A 523 35.86 -36.22 -18.20
N ARG A 524 36.43 -35.99 -19.40
CA ARG A 524 37.27 -36.99 -20.07
C ARG A 524 38.45 -37.42 -19.20
N SER A 525 39.12 -36.51 -18.51
CA SER A 525 40.23 -36.87 -17.61
C SER A 525 39.75 -37.51 -16.30
N ALA A 526 38.55 -37.19 -15.83
CA ALA A 526 38.00 -37.73 -14.58
C ALA A 526 37.26 -39.07 -14.73
N CYS A 527 36.83 -39.44 -15.94
CA CYS A 527 35.95 -40.58 -16.14
C CYS A 527 36.64 -41.92 -15.84
N ARG A 528 36.13 -42.65 -14.82
CA ARG A 528 36.63 -43.97 -14.39
C ARG A 528 36.84 -45.00 -15.51
N ARG A 529 36.04 -44.97 -16.59
CA ARG A 529 36.24 -45.85 -17.76
C ARG A 529 37.65 -45.72 -18.37
N LEU A 530 38.28 -44.56 -18.25
CA LEU A 530 39.63 -44.30 -18.75
C LEU A 530 40.72 -44.61 -17.72
N HIS A 531 40.31 -44.95 -16.49
CA HIS A 531 41.18 -45.33 -15.36
C HIS A 531 41.01 -46.79 -14.93
N ALA A 532 40.17 -47.57 -15.61
CA ALA A 532 40.12 -49.02 -15.43
C ALA A 532 41.32 -49.62 -16.19
N PRO A 533 42.26 -50.31 -15.50
CA PRO A 533 43.36 -51.01 -16.16
C PRO A 533 42.89 -52.11 -17.12
#